data_AF-A0A536ZHJ5-F1
#
_entry.id   AF-A0A536ZHJ5-F1
#
_cell.length_a   1.000
_cell.length_b   1.000
_cell.length_c   1.000
_cell.angle_alpha   90.00
_cell.angle_beta   90.00
_cell.angle_gamma   90.00
#
_symmetry.space_group_name_H-M   'P 1'
#
loop_
_entity.id
_entity.type
_entity.pdbx_description
1 polymer ?
#
loop_
_entity_poly.entity_id
_entity_poly.type
_entity_poly.pdbx_seq_one_letter_code
_entity_poly.pdbx_strand_id
1 'polypeptide(L)'
;MPHAVRICVSASRRERVRRMMRRLELEDEAHAGRIVDQNDESAQAVMRRHFHIDVRDINEYDVGFNTDRMGVDQCVEKIVAMVRSPQFEETEQSRDKLRDVA
;
A
#
# COMPACT_ATOMS: atom_id res chain seq x y z
N MET A 1 3.68 14.37 -6.57
CA MET A 1 2.36 14.97 -6.32
C MET A 1 2.30 15.40 -4.86
N PRO A 2 2.37 16.70 -4.55
CA PRO A 2 2.58 17.17 -3.17
C PRO A 2 1.38 16.97 -2.23
N HIS A 3 0.16 16.91 -2.76
CA HIS A 3 -1.07 16.79 -1.95
C HIS A 3 -1.70 15.39 -1.98
N ALA A 4 -1.05 14.42 -2.62
CA ALA A 4 -1.52 13.04 -2.64
C ALA A 4 -0.87 12.27 -1.49
N VAL A 5 -1.70 11.75 -0.58
CA VAL A 5 -1.22 10.94 0.55
C VAL A 5 -0.69 9.59 0.05
N ARG A 6 0.55 9.25 0.40
CA ARG A 6 1.22 7.99 0.07
C ARG A 6 1.17 7.06 1.28
N ILE A 7 0.46 5.94 1.14
CA ILE A 7 0.25 4.97 2.22
C ILE A 7 0.94 3.65 1.90
N CYS A 8 1.68 3.10 2.86
CA CYS A 8 2.14 1.71 2.84
C CYS A 8 1.22 0.85 3.71
N VAL A 9 0.50 -0.11 3.11
CA VAL A 9 -0.30 -1.09 3.87
C VAL A 9 0.44 -2.42 3.88
N SER A 10 0.74 -2.91 5.08
CA SER A 10 1.48 -4.15 5.28
C SER A 10 0.77 -5.07 6.28
N ALA A 11 1.26 -6.30 6.31
CA ALA A 11 0.92 -7.37 7.24
C ALA A 11 2.11 -8.35 7.27
N SER A 12 2.30 -9.10 8.35
CA SER A 12 3.34 -10.13 8.37
C SER A 12 3.10 -11.15 7.26
N ARG A 13 4.18 -11.75 6.75
CA ARG A 13 4.09 -12.81 5.74
C ARG A 13 3.11 -13.90 6.16
N ARG A 14 3.18 -14.35 7.42
CA ARG A 14 2.26 -15.36 7.97
C ARG A 14 0.80 -14.96 7.82
N GLU A 15 0.45 -13.73 8.16
CA GLU A 15 -0.93 -13.26 8.07
C GLU A 15 -1.38 -13.09 6.61
N ARG A 16 -0.49 -12.58 5.74
CA ARG A 16 -0.76 -12.48 4.30
C ARG A 16 -0.97 -13.85 3.65
N VAL A 17 -0.20 -14.87 4.03
CA VAL A 17 -0.38 -16.25 3.58
C VAL A 17 -1.73 -16.80 4.05
N ARG A 18 -2.10 -16.65 5.32
CA ARG A 18 -3.42 -17.07 5.82
C ARG A 18 -4.57 -16.39 5.09
N ARG A 19 -4.45 -15.09 4.80
CA ARG A 19 -5.44 -14.34 4.02
C ARG A 19 -5.51 -14.83 2.57
N MET A 20 -4.36 -15.15 1.96
CA MET A 20 -4.29 -15.70 0.61
C MET A 20 -4.92 -17.09 0.53
N MET A 21 -4.63 -17.97 1.50
CA MET A 21 -5.25 -19.29 1.61
C MET A 21 -6.77 -19.19 1.68
N ARG A 22 -7.30 -18.31 2.55
CA ARG A 22 -8.76 -18.07 2.64
C ARG A 22 -9.34 -17.50 1.36
N ARG A 23 -8.64 -16.56 0.71
CA ARG A 23 -9.11 -15.88 -0.51
C ARG A 23 -9.19 -16.82 -1.72
N LEU A 24 -8.26 -17.77 -1.82
CA LEU A 24 -8.14 -18.69 -2.95
C LEU A 24 -8.62 -20.11 -2.61
N GLU A 25 -9.19 -20.31 -1.41
CA GLU A 25 -9.64 -21.61 -0.91
C GLU A 25 -8.55 -22.69 -0.97
N LEU A 26 -7.31 -22.30 -0.66
CA LEU A 26 -6.15 -23.19 -0.70
C LEU A 26 -5.90 -23.83 0.66
N GLU A 27 -5.61 -25.14 0.64
CA GLU A 27 -5.19 -25.90 1.82
C GLU A 27 -3.65 -25.96 1.96
N ASP A 28 -2.91 -25.85 0.85
CA ASP A 28 -1.44 -25.87 0.85
C ASP A 28 -0.85 -24.49 1.21
N GLU A 29 -0.39 -24.36 2.46
CA GLU A 29 0.27 -23.16 2.97
C GLU A 29 1.57 -22.82 2.21
N ALA A 30 2.34 -23.83 1.77
CA ALA A 30 3.57 -23.59 1.02
C ALA A 30 3.27 -23.04 -0.37
N HIS A 31 2.21 -23.53 -1.03
CA HIS A 31 1.75 -22.97 -2.29
C HIS A 31 1.26 -21.52 -2.14
N ALA A 32 0.42 -21.23 -1.15
CA ALA A 32 -0.01 -19.87 -0.85
C ALA A 32 1.18 -18.95 -0.49
N GLY A 33 2.17 -19.48 0.23
CA GLY A 33 3.45 -18.82 0.52
C GLY A 33 4.18 -18.36 -0.74
N ARG A 34 4.35 -19.28 -1.70
CA ARG A 34 4.99 -18.95 -2.99
C ARG A 34 4.24 -17.87 -3.77
N ILE A 35 2.91 -17.90 -3.75
CA ILE A 35 2.09 -16.86 -4.40
C ILE A 35 2.33 -15.49 -3.75
N VAL A 36 2.36 -15.43 -2.42
CA VAL A 36 2.62 -14.18 -1.69
C VAL A 36 4.02 -13.64 -2.01
N ASP A 37 5.04 -14.49 -1.95
CA ASP A 37 6.42 -14.08 -2.21
C ASP A 37 6.60 -13.61 -3.67
N GLN A 38 6.02 -14.34 -4.64
CA GLN A 38 6.06 -13.95 -6.04
C GLN A 38 5.36 -12.62 -6.31
N ASN A 39 4.23 -12.35 -5.65
CA ASN A 39 3.53 -11.07 -5.76
C ASN A 39 4.37 -9.92 -5.18
N ASP A 40 5.02 -10.14 -4.04
CA ASP A 40 5.90 -9.14 -3.42
C ASP A 40 7.08 -8.80 -4.31
N GLU A 41 7.75 -9.82 -4.85
CA GLU A 41 8.87 -9.64 -5.78
C GLU A 41 8.43 -8.91 -7.04
N SER A 42 7.27 -9.28 -7.60
CA SER A 42 6.73 -8.64 -8.81
C SER A 42 6.40 -7.16 -8.55
N ALA A 43 5.74 -6.86 -7.43
CA ALA A 43 5.43 -5.49 -7.04
C ALA A 43 6.71 -4.66 -6.83
N GLN A 44 7.70 -5.22 -6.14
CA GLN A 44 9.00 -4.56 -5.92
C GLN A 44 9.74 -4.32 -7.25
N ALA A 45 9.74 -5.30 -8.15
CA ALA A 45 10.39 -5.17 -9.45
C ALA A 45 9.75 -4.09 -10.32
N VAL A 46 8.40 -4.02 -10.37
CA VAL A 46 7.67 -2.99 -11.11
C VAL A 46 7.97 -1.60 -10.54
N MET A 47 7.88 -1.44 -9.21
CA MET A 47 8.11 -0.14 -8.56
C MET A 47 9.53 0.36 -8.76
N ARG A 48 10.52 -0.53 -8.59
CA ARG A 48 11.93 -0.19 -8.81
C ARG A 48 12.22 0.13 -10.28
N ARG A 49 11.69 -0.64 -11.22
CA ARG A 49 11.98 -0.49 -12.67
C ARG A 49 11.37 0.77 -13.26
N HIS A 50 10.14 1.11 -12.89
CA HIS A 50 9.39 2.19 -13.53
C HIS A 50 9.44 3.50 -12.74
N PHE A 51 9.53 3.42 -11.41
CA PHE A 51 9.43 4.58 -10.54
C PHE A 51 10.69 4.84 -9.73
N HIS A 52 11.69 3.95 -9.78
CA HIS A 52 12.94 4.06 -9.01
C HIS A 52 12.73 4.15 -7.49
N ILE A 53 11.58 3.65 -7.02
CA ILE A 53 11.18 3.64 -5.61
C ILE A 53 11.56 2.29 -4.99
N ASP A 54 12.14 2.33 -3.78
CA ASP A 54 12.21 1.15 -2.92
C ASP A 54 10.94 1.05 -2.07
N VAL A 55 10.10 0.06 -2.37
CA VAL A 55 8.84 -0.16 -1.64
C VAL A 55 9.02 -0.43 -0.15
N ARG A 56 10.24 -0.77 0.29
CA ARG A 56 10.60 -1.02 1.68
C ARG A 56 11.12 0.23 2.40
N ASP A 57 11.42 1.31 1.68
CA ASP A 57 11.83 2.57 2.29
C ASP A 57 10.61 3.28 2.87
N ILE A 58 10.63 3.53 4.19
CA ILE A 58 9.54 4.25 4.86
C ILE A 58 9.45 5.71 4.41
N ASN A 59 10.55 6.31 3.94
CA ASN A 59 10.59 7.69 3.47
C ASN A 59 9.85 7.87 2.13
N GLU A 60 9.50 6.77 1.46
CA GLU A 60 8.66 6.78 0.26
C GLU A 60 7.16 6.87 0.59
N TYR A 61 6.79 6.98 1.86
CA TYR A 61 5.40 7.05 2.32
C TYR A 61 5.23 8.10 3.41
N ASP A 62 4.03 8.67 3.50
CA ASP A 62 3.66 9.56 4.61
C ASP A 62 3.35 8.75 5.88
N VAL A 63 2.82 7.53 5.71
CA VAL A 63 2.52 6.62 6.82
C VAL A 63 2.49 5.15 6.39
N GLY A 64 2.91 4.28 7.30
CA GLY A 64 2.76 2.82 7.19
C GLY A 64 1.72 2.28 8.16
N PHE A 65 0.83 1.40 7.69
CA PHE A 65 -0.12 0.67 8.51
C PHE A 65 0.19 -0.83 8.52
N ASN A 66 0.23 -1.43 9.72
CA ASN A 66 0.35 -2.87 9.88
C ASN A 66 -1.00 -3.47 10.29
N THR A 67 -1.64 -4.14 9.33
CA THR A 67 -2.96 -4.75 9.48
C THR A 67 -2.94 -6.09 10.21
N ASP A 68 -1.80 -6.52 10.76
CA ASP A 68 -1.75 -7.63 11.73
C ASP A 68 -2.35 -7.23 13.07
N ARG A 69 -2.17 -5.96 13.45
CA ARG A 69 -2.58 -5.44 14.76
C ARG A 69 -3.64 -4.36 14.65
N MET A 70 -3.60 -3.57 13.58
CA MET A 70 -4.59 -2.52 13.33
C MET A 70 -5.72 -3.06 12.47
N GLY A 71 -6.96 -2.90 12.93
CA GLY A 71 -8.14 -3.23 12.14
C GLY A 71 -8.25 -2.32 10.92
N VAL A 72 -8.80 -2.86 9.82
CA VAL A 72 -8.96 -2.11 8.56
C VAL A 72 -9.76 -0.83 8.78
N ASP A 73 -10.85 -0.88 9.53
CA ASP A 73 -11.70 0.30 9.81
C ASP A 73 -10.91 1.42 10.52
N GLN A 74 -10.06 1.04 11.47
CA GLN A 74 -9.19 1.99 12.17
C GLN A 74 -8.13 2.60 11.23
N CYS A 75 -7.58 1.81 10.30
CA CYS A 75 -6.67 2.34 9.28
C CYS A 75 -7.40 3.33 8.35
N VAL A 76 -8.62 3.00 7.91
CA VAL A 76 -9.44 3.85 7.05
C VAL A 76 -9.75 5.18 7.74
N GLU A 77 -10.18 5.15 9.00
CA GLU A 77 -10.45 6.36 9.78
C GLU A 77 -9.24 7.30 9.82
N LYS A 78 -8.05 6.75 10.06
CA LYS A 78 -6.79 7.52 10.10
C LYS A 78 -6.42 8.08 8.73
N ILE A 79 -6.57 7.30 7.66
CA ILE A 79 -6.30 7.75 6.30
C ILE A 79 -7.24 8.92 5.94
N VAL A 80 -8.54 8.79 6.23
CA VAL A 80 -9.53 9.85 5.98
C VAL A 80 -9.20 11.12 6.75
N ALA A 81 -8.76 11.00 8.01
CA ALA A 81 -8.33 12.15 8.80
C ALA A 81 -7.08 12.83 8.20
N MET A 82 -6.11 12.06 7.70
CA MET A 82 -4.91 12.60 7.06
C MET A 82 -5.22 13.32 5.75
N VAL A 83 -6.06 12.73 4.88
CA VAL A 83 -6.45 13.36 3.61
C VAL A 83 -7.14 14.71 3.84
N ARG A 84 -7.82 14.89 4.98
CA ARG A 84 -8.49 16.15 5.34
C ARG A 84 -7.57 17.16 6.04
N SER A 85 -6.29 16.83 6.26
CA SER A 85 -5.37 17.73 6.96
C SER A 85 -4.86 18.83 6.01
N PRO A 86 -4.53 20.03 6.53
CA PRO A 86 -4.11 21.16 5.70
C PRO A 86 -2.88 20.87 4.81
N GLN A 87 -2.01 19.95 5.24
CA GLN A 87 -0.82 19.54 4.48
C GLN A 87 -1.16 18.87 3.14
N PHE A 88 -2.34 18.24 3.04
CA PHE A 88 -2.81 17.53 1.85
C PHE A 88 -3.98 18.23 1.16
N GLU A 89 -4.27 19.48 1.51
CA GLU A 89 -5.29 20.27 0.84
C GLU A 89 -4.85 20.55 -0.61
N GLU A 90 -5.66 20.11 -1.58
CA GLU A 90 -5.38 20.28 -2.99
C GLU A 90 -5.39 21.76 -3.39
N THR A 91 -4.38 22.15 -4.17
CA THR A 91 -4.34 23.45 -4.87
C THR A 91 -4.85 23.31 -6.31
N GLU A 92 -5.33 24.38 -6.93
CA GLU A 92 -5.71 24.38 -8.36
C GLU A 92 -4.58 23.83 -9.25
N GLN A 93 -3.34 24.23 -8.99
CA GLN A 93 -2.16 23.74 -9.71
C GLN A 93 -1.97 22.22 -9.59
N SER A 94 -2.34 21.64 -8.45
CA SER A 94 -2.25 20.19 -8.26
C SER A 94 -3.37 19.41 -8.93
N ARG A 95 -4.56 20.01 -9.05
CA ARG A 95 -5.69 19.46 -9.79
C ARG A 95 -5.42 19.44 -11.29
N ASP A 96 -4.80 20.48 -11.82
CA ASP A 96 -4.43 20.52 -13.24
C ASP A 96 -3.38 19.46 -13.57
N LYS A 97 -2.41 19.23 -12.68
CA LYS A 97 -1.44 18.13 -12.82
C LYS A 97 -2.08 16.73 -12.77
N LEU A 98 -3.23 16.54 -12.12
CA LEU A 98 -3.95 15.26 -12.15
C LEU A 98 -4.71 15.05 -13.46
N ARG A 99 -5.27 16.12 -14.03
CA ARG A 99 -6.05 16.07 -15.28
C ARG A 99 -5.20 15.74 -16.51
N ASP A 100 -3.93 16.14 -16.51
CA ASP A 100 -3.01 15.92 -17.62
C ASP A 100 -2.46 14.47 -17.68
N VAL A 101 -2.76 13.65 -16.66
CA VAL A 101 -2.28 12.27 -16.51
C VAL A 101 -3.40 11.24 -16.77
N ALA A 102 -4.65 11.68 -16.97
CA ALA A 102 -5.84 10.85 -17.18
C ALA A 102 -6.28 10.84 -18.65
#